data_AF-A0AAX0RZP0-F1
#
_entry.id   AF-A0AAX0RZP0-F1
#
_cell.length_a   1.000
_cell.length_b   1.000
_cell.length_c   1.000
_cell.angle_alpha   90.00
_cell.angle_beta   90.00
_cell.angle_gamma   90.00
#
_symmetry.space_group_name_H-M   'P 1'
#
loop_
_entity.id
_entity.type
_entity.pdbx_description
1 polymer ?
#
loop_
_entity_poly.entity_id
_entity_poly.type
_entity_poly.pdbx_seq_one_letter_code
_entity_poly.pdbx_strand_id
1 'polypeptide(L)'
;MKPEILSTAIETLTELFFTKNKETDFLAMRTMECYISDLDLLSDISAVAVEIERQGTWALVPKFKLFNMRAADEIEVALCGLKYTDAEIIASDIVFEEWKKSQNHCQ
;
A
#
# COMPACT_ATOMS: atom_id res chain seq x y z
N MET A 1 15.02 4.25 3.18
CA MET A 1 15.39 2.82 3.19
C MET A 1 16.51 2.55 2.16
N LYS A 2 17.34 1.50 2.29
CA LYS A 2 18.25 1.11 1.19
C LYS A 2 17.42 0.61 -0.01
N PRO A 3 17.59 1.18 -1.22
CA PRO A 3 16.77 0.83 -2.39
C PRO A 3 16.80 -0.66 -2.73
N GLU A 4 17.96 -1.32 -2.54
CA GLU A 4 18.13 -2.75 -2.80
C GLU A 4 17.19 -3.63 -1.96
N ILE A 5 16.98 -3.28 -0.69
CA ILE A 5 16.12 -4.07 0.21
C ILE A 5 14.65 -3.92 -0.19
N LEU A 6 14.23 -2.72 -0.58
CA LEU A 6 12.88 -2.47 -1.09
C LEU A 6 12.65 -3.24 -2.40
N SER A 7 13.62 -3.20 -3.32
CA SER A 7 13.56 -3.95 -4.58
C SER A 7 13.34 -5.43 -4.32
N THR A 8 14.17 -6.05 -3.48
CA THR A 8 14.05 -7.48 -3.14
C THR A 8 12.72 -7.79 -2.44
N ALA A 9 12.20 -6.87 -1.62
CA ALA A 9 10.92 -7.08 -0.97
C ALA A 9 9.74 -7.07 -1.95
N ILE A 10 9.72 -6.14 -2.90
CA ILE A 10 8.69 -6.10 -3.96
C ILE A 10 8.81 -7.34 -4.86
N GLU A 11 10.02 -7.77 -5.21
CA GLU A 11 10.26 -9.01 -5.96
C GLU A 11 9.72 -10.22 -5.20
N THR A 12 10.09 -10.36 -3.92
CA THR A 12 9.66 -11.47 -3.05
C THR A 12 8.15 -11.52 -2.92
N LEU A 13 7.49 -10.38 -2.68
CA LEU A 13 6.03 -10.33 -2.59
C LEU A 13 5.37 -10.68 -3.92
N THR A 14 5.93 -10.23 -5.03
CA THR A 14 5.43 -10.56 -6.38
C THR A 14 5.51 -12.05 -6.63
N GLU A 15 6.65 -12.69 -6.32
CA GLU A 15 6.79 -14.14 -6.41
C GLU A 15 5.79 -14.87 -5.51
N LEU A 16 5.66 -14.46 -4.25
CA LEU A 16 4.76 -15.12 -3.30
C LEU A 16 3.28 -15.02 -3.69
N PHE A 17 2.82 -13.87 -4.20
CA PHE A 17 1.42 -13.67 -4.57
C PHE A 17 1.05 -14.18 -5.96
N PHE A 18 2.01 -14.29 -6.89
CA PHE A 18 1.71 -14.59 -8.30
C PHE A 18 2.37 -15.87 -8.81
N THR A 19 3.10 -16.61 -7.97
CA THR A 19 3.52 -17.98 -8.31
C THR A 19 2.31 -18.89 -8.46
N LYS A 20 2.36 -19.84 -9.39
CA LYS A 20 1.25 -20.77 -9.69
C LYS A 20 0.88 -21.73 -8.54
N ASN A 21 1.63 -21.73 -7.44
CA ASN A 21 1.36 -22.58 -6.29
C ASN A 21 0.43 -21.87 -5.31
N LYS A 22 -0.81 -22.34 -5.17
CA LYS A 22 -1.80 -21.75 -4.24
C LYS A 22 -1.44 -21.89 -2.76
N GLU A 23 -0.47 -22.72 -2.41
CA GLU A 23 -0.01 -22.88 -1.03
C GLU A 23 0.76 -21.65 -0.52
N THR A 24 1.20 -20.75 -1.40
CA THR A 24 1.97 -19.56 -1.01
C THR A 24 1.10 -18.39 -0.56
N ASP A 25 -0.23 -18.42 -0.72
CA ASP A 25 -1.11 -17.30 -0.36
C ASP A 25 -0.99 -16.92 1.13
N PHE A 26 -0.99 -17.91 2.03
CA PHE A 26 -0.82 -17.66 3.46
C PHE A 26 0.55 -17.04 3.77
N LEU A 27 1.60 -17.57 3.16
CA LEU A 27 2.97 -17.06 3.32
C LEU A 27 3.08 -15.64 2.78
N ALA A 28 2.52 -15.36 1.61
CA ALA A 28 2.47 -14.05 0.99
C ALA A 28 1.81 -13.02 1.91
N MET A 29 0.66 -13.38 2.49
CA MET A 29 -0.05 -12.50 3.42
C MET A 29 0.76 -12.23 4.70
N ARG A 30 1.36 -13.26 5.29
CA ARG A 30 2.19 -13.10 6.49
C ARG A 30 3.46 -12.29 6.21
N THR A 31 4.08 -12.47 5.05
CA THR A 31 5.26 -11.69 4.65
C THR A 31 4.89 -10.23 4.42
N MET A 32 3.78 -9.93 3.76
CA MET A 32 3.31 -8.56 3.56
C MET A 32 2.99 -7.87 4.90
N GLU A 33 2.31 -8.56 5.82
CA GLU A 33 2.06 -8.06 7.17
C GLU A 33 3.35 -7.75 7.93
N CYS A 34 4.35 -8.63 7.86
CA CYS A 34 5.65 -8.43 8.49
C CYS A 34 6.39 -7.22 7.89
N TYR A 35 6.37 -7.08 6.56
CA TYR A 35 7.00 -5.96 5.86
C TYR A 35 6.33 -4.62 6.19
N ILE A 36 5.03 -4.61 6.44
CA ILE A 36 4.30 -3.39 6.82
C ILE A 36 4.48 -3.09 8.32
N SER A 37 4.17 -4.04 9.18
CA SER A 37 4.00 -3.80 10.62
C SER A 37 5.28 -3.96 11.44
N ASP A 38 6.10 -4.95 11.11
CA ASP A 38 7.25 -5.32 11.95
C ASP A 38 8.54 -4.65 11.48
N LEU A 39 8.71 -4.52 10.16
CA LEU A 39 9.94 -4.02 9.54
C LEU A 39 9.83 -2.58 9.02
N ASP A 40 8.63 -2.00 8.99
CA ASP A 40 8.35 -0.68 8.41
C ASP A 40 8.96 -0.51 7.01
N LEU A 41 8.94 -1.60 6.24
CA LEU A 41 9.67 -1.75 4.99
C LEU A 41 8.99 -1.04 3.82
N LEU A 42 7.67 -0.89 3.92
CA LEU A 42 6.77 -0.39 2.88
C LEU A 42 6.11 0.93 3.27
N SER A 43 6.70 1.68 4.22
CA SER A 43 6.16 2.94 4.73
C SER A 43 6.42 4.14 3.82
N ASP A 44 7.52 4.12 3.06
CA ASP A 44 7.81 5.15 2.06
C ASP A 44 7.03 4.89 0.77
N ILE A 45 5.80 5.42 0.73
CA ILE A 45 4.86 5.26 -0.39
C ILE A 45 5.45 5.71 -1.73
N SER A 46 6.23 6.79 -1.73
CA SER A 46 6.85 7.30 -2.96
C SER A 46 7.91 6.32 -3.48
N ALA A 47 8.76 5.79 -2.60
CA ALA A 47 9.74 4.78 -2.98
C ALA A 47 9.07 3.48 -3.45
N VAL A 48 8.01 3.02 -2.76
CA VAL A 48 7.25 1.83 -3.14
C VAL A 48 6.62 2.01 -4.52
N ALA A 49 5.98 3.14 -4.80
CA ALA A 49 5.39 3.41 -6.11
C ALA A 49 6.44 3.44 -7.22
N VAL A 50 7.57 4.11 -7.02
CA VAL A 50 8.68 4.12 -7.98
C VAL A 50 9.18 2.71 -8.25
N GLU A 51 9.30 1.87 -7.21
CA GLU A 51 9.79 0.51 -7.36
C GLU A 51 8.79 -0.42 -8.06
N ILE A 52 7.49 -0.28 -7.76
CA ILE A 52 6.42 -1.00 -8.45
C ILE A 52 6.41 -0.66 -9.95
N GLU A 53 6.53 0.63 -10.29
CA GLU A 53 6.62 1.07 -11.68
C GLU A 53 7.87 0.52 -12.35
N ARG A 54 9.02 0.59 -11.67
CA ARG A 54 10.31 0.10 -12.18
C ARG A 54 10.28 -1.39 -12.49
N GLN A 55 9.65 -2.20 -11.63
CA GLN A 55 9.56 -3.65 -11.80
C GLN A 55 8.35 -4.10 -12.63
N GLY A 56 7.39 -3.21 -12.93
CA GLY A 56 6.15 -3.56 -13.64
C GLY A 56 5.20 -4.45 -12.83
N THR A 57 5.19 -4.30 -11.50
CA THR A 57 4.46 -5.16 -10.57
C THR A 57 3.13 -4.56 -10.09
N TRP A 58 2.43 -3.84 -10.96
CA TRP A 58 1.18 -3.11 -10.64
C TRP A 58 0.07 -4.00 -10.03
N ALA A 59 0.06 -5.29 -10.38
CA ALA A 59 -0.88 -6.26 -9.82
C ALA A 59 -0.74 -6.43 -8.29
N LEU A 60 0.40 -6.03 -7.71
CA LEU A 60 0.64 -6.06 -6.28
C LEU A 60 -0.15 -5.00 -5.53
N VAL A 61 -0.52 -3.88 -6.16
CA VAL A 61 -1.20 -2.75 -5.50
C VAL A 61 -2.56 -3.15 -4.91
N PRO A 62 -3.44 -3.89 -5.60
CA PRO A 62 -4.64 -4.44 -4.97
C PRO A 62 -4.38 -5.37 -3.78
N LYS A 63 -3.21 -6.01 -3.67
CA LYS A 63 -2.85 -6.84 -2.50
C LYS A 63 -2.55 -6.00 -1.28
N PHE A 64 -1.97 -4.80 -1.45
CA PHE A 64 -1.77 -3.85 -0.35
C PHE A 64 -3.10 -3.44 0.31
N LYS A 65 -4.19 -3.34 -0.47
CA LYS A 65 -5.52 -2.98 0.05
C LYS A 65 -6.04 -3.94 1.13
N LEU A 66 -5.55 -5.18 1.16
CA LEU A 66 -5.90 -6.18 2.18
C LEU A 66 -5.34 -5.83 3.57
N PHE A 67 -4.29 -5.01 3.63
CA PHE A 67 -3.58 -4.67 4.87
C PHE A 67 -3.71 -3.20 5.23
N ASN A 68 -3.56 -2.31 4.23
CA ASN A 68 -3.62 -0.88 4.42
C ASN A 68 -4.23 -0.24 3.17
N MET A 69 -5.55 -0.04 3.22
CA MET A 69 -6.31 0.58 2.13
C MET A 69 -5.78 1.98 1.79
N ARG A 70 -5.48 2.80 2.81
CA ARG A 70 -4.98 4.17 2.61
C ARG A 70 -3.63 4.18 1.89
N ALA A 71 -2.67 3.38 2.35
CA ALA A 71 -1.36 3.29 1.72
C ALA A 71 -1.46 2.81 0.27
N ALA A 72 -2.35 1.85 0.00
CA ALA A 72 -2.57 1.36 -1.35
C ALA A 72 -3.14 2.45 -2.29
N ASP A 73 -4.11 3.24 -1.81
CA ASP A 73 -4.66 4.36 -2.59
C ASP A 73 -3.60 5.45 -2.83
N GLU A 74 -2.76 5.75 -1.83
CA GLU A 74 -1.64 6.68 -1.98
C GLU A 74 -0.58 6.18 -2.99
N ILE A 75 -0.32 4.87 -3.05
CA ILE A 75 0.51 4.23 -4.09
C ILE A 75 -0.14 4.39 -5.48
N GLU A 76 -1.44 4.10 -5.63
CA GLU A 76 -2.16 4.25 -6.90
C GLU A 76 -2.11 5.69 -7.43
N VAL A 77 -2.31 6.67 -6.54
CA VAL A 77 -2.22 8.09 -6.88
C VAL A 77 -0.81 8.43 -7.35
N ALA A 78 0.22 8.01 -6.60
CA ALA A 78 1.61 8.24 -6.98
C ALA A 78 1.97 7.62 -8.35
N LEU A 79 1.49 6.41 -8.63
CA LEU A 79 1.69 5.72 -9.92
C LEU A 79 0.98 6.41 -11.09
N CYS A 80 -0.17 7.04 -10.86
CA CYS A 80 -0.88 7.79 -11.89
C CYS A 80 -0.18 9.11 -12.28
N GLY A 81 0.96 9.44 -11.66
CA GLY A 81 1.60 10.76 -11.80
C GLY A 81 0.77 11.89 -11.20
N LEU A 82 -0.28 11.55 -10.45
CA LEU A 82 -1.10 12.47 -9.71
C LEU A 82 -0.43 12.63 -8.34
N LYS A 83 -0.15 13.87 -7.95
CA LYS A 83 0.03 14.17 -6.54
C LYS A 83 -1.35 14.49 -6.03
N TYR A 84 -1.73 13.97 -4.87
CA TYR A 84 -2.84 14.58 -4.15
C TYR A 84 -2.56 16.07 -4.07
N THR A 85 -3.45 16.86 -4.65
CA THR A 85 -3.40 18.30 -4.43
C THR A 85 -3.77 18.54 -2.97
N ASP A 86 -3.23 19.60 -2.36
CA ASP A 86 -3.57 19.94 -0.97
C ASP A 86 -5.10 20.03 -0.78
N ALA A 87 -5.82 20.43 -1.83
CA ALA A 87 -7.28 20.46 -1.86
C ALA A 87 -7.94 19.08 -1.71
N GLU A 88 -7.39 18.02 -2.31
CA GLU A 88 -7.92 16.66 -2.24
C GLU A 88 -7.63 16.00 -0.89
N ILE A 89 -6.47 16.29 -0.28
CA ILE A 89 -6.15 15.87 1.09
C ILE A 89 -7.10 16.54 2.08
N ILE A 90 -7.27 17.86 1.95
CA ILE A 90 -8.18 18.64 2.81
C ILE A 90 -9.62 18.13 2.66
N ALA A 91 -10.07 17.84 1.44
CA ALA A 91 -11.41 17.30 1.21
C ALA A 91 -11.59 15.93 1.87
N SER A 92 -10.60 15.04 1.77
CA SER A 92 -10.63 13.72 2.42
C SER A 92 -10.66 13.84 3.95
N ASP A 93 -9.86 14.75 4.52
CA ASP A 93 -9.82 14.98 5.98
C ASP A 93 -11.13 15.59 6.51
N ILE A 94 -11.73 16.53 5.76
CA ILE A 94 -13.04 17.11 6.09
C ILE A 94 -14.12 16.02 6.11
N VAL A 95 -14.18 15.20 5.05
CA VAL A 95 -15.16 14.11 4.95
C VAL A 95 -14.98 13.09 6.09
N PHE A 96 -13.73 12.78 6.45
CA PHE A 96 -13.43 11.88 7.56
C PHE A 96 -13.88 12.45 8.92
N GLU A 97 -13.64 13.73 9.19
CA GLU A 97 -14.06 14.39 10.43
C GLU A 97 -15.58 14.58 10.52
N GLU A 98 -16.28 14.81 9.40
CA GLU A 98 -17.74 14.84 9.35
C GLU A 98 -18.34 13.47 9.65
N TRP A 99 -17.80 12.40 9.05
CA TRP A 99 -18.19 11.03 9.37
C TRP A 99 -17.98 10.73 10.85
N LYS A 100 -16.82 11.06 11.42
CA LYS A 100 -16.50 10.85 12.84
C LYS A 100 -17.47 11.59 13.77
N LYS A 101 -17.85 12.82 13.43
CA LYS A 101 -18.90 13.57 14.16
C LYS A 101 -20.27 12.90 14.08
N SER A 102 -20.62 12.33 12.92
CA SER A 102 -21.87 11.58 12.76
C SER A 102 -21.93 10.33 13.66
N GLN A 103 -20.79 9.68 13.92
CA GLN A 103 -20.73 8.51 14.81
C GLN A 103 -20.92 8.89 16.30
N ASN A 104 -20.45 10.08 16.70
CA ASN A 104 -20.61 10.58 18.07
C ASN A 104 -22.03 11.05 18.40
N HIS A 105 -22.94 11.12 17.43
CA HIS A 105 -24.33 11.52 17.65
C HIS A 105 -25.26 10.35 18.00
N CYS A 106 -24.74 9.12 18.03
CA CYS A 106 -25.47 7.88 18.33
C CYS A 106 -25.20 7.30 19.73
N GLN A 107 -24.67 8.07 20.69
CA GLN A 107 -24.62 7.72 22.11
C GLN A 107 -25.61 8.55 22.94
#